data_AF-D3E386-F1
#
_entry.id   AF-D3E386-F1
#
_cell.length_a   1.000
_cell.length_b   1.000
_cell.length_c   1.000
_cell.angle_alpha   90.00
_cell.angle_beta   90.00
_cell.angle_gamma   90.00
#
_symmetry.space_group_name_H-M   'P 1'
#
loop_
_entity.id
_entity.type
_entity.pdbx_description
1 polymer ?
#
loop_
_entity_poly.entity_id
_entity_poly.type
_entity_poly.pdbx_seq_one_letter_code
_entity_poly.pdbx_strand_id
1 'polypeptide(L)'
;MKRYNHCIYCGYKLHSDDVFCPNCGVKIGYVDDQSVSLPLSKYKEQVLELRDEYEKKEKEVLSLVEKRFAPPQLTYHRFIGEIDNCRVLFFREAESILDIINLVTELSPKIETEIKKKIDLLKKIIDQMNDLINELIINMGDKEESENEVKIVLDDMKNLIDSVKDYDF
;
A
#
# COMPACT_ATOMS: atom_id res chain seq x y z
N MET A 1 2.49 6.20 -41.02
CA MET A 1 2.59 7.03 -39.80
C MET A 1 1.37 7.94 -39.72
N LYS A 2 0.53 7.84 -38.67
CA LYS A 2 -0.58 8.78 -38.45
C LYS A 2 -0.01 10.08 -37.87
N ARG A 3 -0.30 11.22 -38.50
CA ARG A 3 0.01 12.55 -37.95
C ARG A 3 -1.22 13.07 -37.24
N TYR A 4 -1.09 13.40 -35.96
CA TYR A 4 -2.16 14.00 -35.16
C TYR A 4 -2.08 15.53 -35.28
N ASN A 5 -3.20 16.17 -35.62
CA ASN A 5 -3.29 17.64 -35.69
C ASN A 5 -3.44 18.30 -34.29
N HIS A 6 -3.46 17.48 -33.24
CA HIS A 6 -3.52 17.90 -31.84
C HIS A 6 -2.59 17.03 -31.01
N CYS A 7 -2.02 17.61 -29.95
CA CYS A 7 -1.20 16.91 -28.97
C CYS A 7 -2.05 15.88 -28.25
N ILE A 8 -1.65 14.61 -28.30
CA ILE A 8 -2.38 13.51 -27.65
C ILE A 8 -2.34 13.59 -26.12
N TYR A 9 -1.47 14.45 -25.56
CA TYR A 9 -1.29 14.60 -24.11
C TYR A 9 -2.01 15.81 -23.52
N CYS A 10 -2.13 16.93 -24.25
CA CYS A 10 -2.76 18.15 -23.72
C CYS A 10 -3.83 18.78 -24.62
N GLY A 11 -4.13 18.18 -25.78
CA GLY A 11 -5.15 18.66 -26.70
C GLY A 11 -4.78 19.90 -27.53
N TYR A 12 -3.57 20.47 -27.33
CA TYR A 12 -3.11 21.64 -28.08
C TYR A 12 -3.02 21.36 -29.58
N LYS A 13 -3.49 22.28 -30.42
CA LYS A 13 -3.44 22.14 -31.89
C LYS A 13 -1.99 22.26 -32.39
N LEU A 14 -1.49 21.20 -33.03
CA LEU A 14 -0.10 21.13 -33.49
C LEU A 14 0.01 21.56 -34.96
N HIS A 15 1.11 22.22 -35.28
CA HIS A 15 1.55 22.44 -36.65
C HIS A 15 2.32 21.22 -37.19
N SER A 16 2.38 21.10 -38.51
CA SER A 16 2.99 19.95 -39.20
C SER A 16 4.49 19.79 -38.94
N ASP A 17 5.14 20.87 -38.51
CA ASP A 17 6.60 20.98 -38.36
C ASP A 17 7.01 21.00 -36.87
N ASP A 18 6.04 20.91 -35.95
CA ASP A 18 6.30 20.89 -34.52
C ASP A 18 7.00 19.58 -34.14
N VAL A 19 8.24 19.70 -33.67
CA VAL A 19 9.00 18.58 -33.09
C VAL A 19 8.66 18.38 -31.62
N PHE A 20 8.19 19.44 -30.94
CA PHE A 20 7.73 19.42 -29.55
C PHE A 20 6.44 20.24 -29.44
N CYS A 21 5.53 19.86 -28.54
CA CYS A 21 4.34 20.64 -28.26
C CYS A 21 4.75 21.95 -27.56
N PRO A 22 4.45 23.14 -28.13
CA PRO A 22 4.83 24.41 -27.52
C PRO A 22 4.08 24.70 -26.20
N ASN A 23 2.98 23.98 -25.94
CA ASN A 23 2.20 24.15 -24.72
C ASN A 23 2.68 23.28 -23.54
N CYS A 24 3.07 22.02 -23.78
CA CYS A 24 3.47 21.10 -22.71
C CYS A 24 4.89 20.53 -22.85
N GLY A 25 5.64 20.89 -23.90
CA GLY A 25 7.03 20.50 -24.10
C GLY A 25 7.27 19.06 -24.56
N VAL A 26 6.22 18.24 -24.74
CA VAL A 26 6.36 16.84 -25.16
C VAL A 26 6.78 16.70 -26.61
N LYS A 27 7.70 15.77 -26.92
CA LYS A 27 8.19 15.54 -28.29
C LYS A 27 7.13 14.86 -29.15
N ILE A 28 6.86 15.39 -30.34
CA ILE A 28 5.89 14.87 -31.29
C ILE A 28 6.62 13.94 -32.28
N GLY A 29 6.19 12.68 -32.39
CA GLY A 29 6.67 11.76 -33.44
C GLY A 29 7.46 10.53 -33.00
N TYR A 30 7.61 10.27 -31.70
CA TYR A 30 7.96 8.95 -31.19
C TYR A 30 6.74 8.33 -30.54
N VAL A 31 6.11 7.37 -31.22
CA VAL A 31 5.30 6.35 -30.54
C VAL A 31 6.23 5.16 -30.35
N ASP A 32 7.20 5.31 -29.44
CA ASP A 32 7.60 4.16 -28.63
C ASP A 32 6.53 4.07 -27.55
N ASP A 33 6.08 2.84 -27.29
CA ASP A 33 4.97 2.45 -26.41
C ASP A 33 5.20 2.77 -24.90
N GLN A 34 5.98 3.83 -24.60
CA GLN A 34 6.52 4.11 -23.26
C GLN A 34 6.71 5.59 -22.90
N SER A 35 5.90 6.52 -23.42
CA SER A 35 5.97 7.90 -22.93
C SER A 35 4.61 8.49 -22.65
N VAL A 36 4.10 8.23 -21.45
CA VAL A 36 3.44 9.12 -20.47
C VAL A 36 2.80 8.16 -19.44
N SER A 37 3.29 8.17 -18.18
CA SER A 37 2.83 7.39 -16.99
C SER A 37 3.76 6.33 -16.36
N LEU A 38 5.02 6.16 -16.77
CA LEU A 38 5.95 5.18 -16.15
C LEU A 38 6.04 5.25 -14.60
N PRO A 39 6.02 6.43 -13.95
CA PRO A 39 6.07 6.52 -12.49
C PRO A 39 4.78 6.05 -11.79
N LEU A 40 3.61 6.43 -12.30
CA LEU A 40 2.31 6.12 -11.67
C LEU A 40 1.96 4.64 -11.80
N SER A 41 2.24 4.05 -12.97
CA SER A 41 2.10 2.61 -13.19
C SER A 41 2.98 1.80 -12.24
N LYS A 42 4.23 2.22 -12.01
CA LYS A 42 5.12 1.62 -11.01
C LYS A 42 4.54 1.68 -9.60
N TYR A 43 4.03 2.83 -9.15
CA TYR A 43 3.41 2.92 -7.82
C TYR A 43 2.16 2.07 -7.70
N LYS A 44 1.35 1.98 -8.77
CA LYS A 44 0.18 1.12 -8.81
C LYS A 44 0.56 -0.36 -8.66
N GLU A 45 1.54 -0.82 -9.41
CA GLU A 45 2.06 -2.18 -9.32
C GLU A 45 2.58 -2.49 -7.91
N GLN A 46 3.39 -1.58 -7.34
CA GLN A 46 3.86 -1.72 -5.95
C GLN A 46 2.74 -1.87 -4.93
N VAL A 47 1.67 -1.08 -5.03
CA VAL A 47 0.54 -1.17 -4.10
C VAL A 47 -0.20 -2.50 -4.27
N LEU A 48 -0.34 -3.01 -5.50
CA LEU A 48 -0.97 -4.30 -5.74
C LEU A 48 -0.12 -5.45 -5.19
N GLU A 49 1.20 -5.41 -5.37
CA GLU A 49 2.11 -6.39 -4.78
C GLU A 49 2.04 -6.39 -3.24
N LEU A 50 2.02 -5.22 -2.61
CA LEU A 50 1.88 -5.09 -1.15
C LEU A 50 0.53 -5.64 -0.66
N ARG A 51 -0.55 -5.45 -1.41
CA ARG A 51 -1.85 -6.05 -1.09
C ARG A 51 -1.79 -7.58 -1.09
N ASP A 52 -1.21 -8.16 -2.14
CA ASP A 52 -1.06 -9.61 -2.24
C ASP A 52 -0.17 -10.17 -1.12
N GLU A 53 0.87 -9.44 -0.73
CA GLU A 53 1.72 -9.80 0.41
C GLU A 53 0.96 -9.74 1.73
N TYR A 54 0.25 -8.65 2.00
CA TYR A 54 -0.54 -8.50 3.22
C TYR A 54 -1.58 -9.61 3.35
N GLU A 55 -2.32 -9.95 2.29
CA GLU A 55 -3.32 -11.02 2.33
C GLU A 55 -2.71 -12.39 2.63
N LYS A 56 -1.49 -12.67 2.15
CA LYS A 56 -0.78 -13.92 2.48
C LYS A 56 -0.43 -13.94 3.97
N LYS A 57 0.07 -12.82 4.49
CA LYS A 57 0.48 -12.68 5.89
C LYS A 57 -0.68 -12.74 6.86
N GLU A 58 -1.78 -12.09 6.54
CA GLU A 58 -3.01 -12.17 7.30
C GLU A 58 -3.53 -13.61 7.42
N LYS A 59 -3.59 -14.36 6.30
CA LYS A 59 -3.97 -15.78 6.32
C LYS A 59 -3.03 -16.61 7.19
N GLU A 60 -1.73 -16.33 7.12
CA GLU A 60 -0.70 -16.99 7.92
C GLU A 60 -0.92 -16.74 9.43
N VAL A 61 -1.07 -15.48 9.84
CA VAL A 61 -1.35 -15.08 11.24
C VAL A 61 -2.63 -15.75 11.74
N LEU A 62 -3.73 -15.65 10.99
CA LEU A 62 -5.02 -16.24 11.40
C LEU A 62 -4.88 -17.74 11.64
N SER A 63 -4.17 -18.45 10.76
CA SER A 63 -3.94 -19.89 10.92
C SER A 63 -3.10 -20.23 12.16
N LEU A 64 -2.15 -19.37 12.54
CA LEU A 64 -1.32 -19.56 13.73
C LEU A 64 -2.11 -19.24 15.01
N VAL A 65 -2.90 -18.18 15.00
CA VAL A 65 -3.80 -17.81 16.09
C VAL A 65 -4.81 -18.92 16.36
N GLU A 66 -5.45 -19.48 15.32
CA GLU A 66 -6.40 -20.60 15.45
C GLU A 66 -5.75 -21.88 15.99
N LYS A 67 -4.52 -22.18 15.57
CA LYS A 67 -3.77 -23.35 16.07
C LYS A 67 -3.39 -23.22 17.53
N ARG A 68 -3.06 -22.01 17.99
CA ARG A 68 -2.54 -21.75 19.34
C ARG A 68 -3.64 -21.46 20.35
N PHE A 69 -4.64 -20.69 19.95
CA PHE A 69 -5.73 -20.23 20.81
C PHE A 69 -7.05 -20.75 20.24
N ALA A 70 -7.54 -21.86 20.77
CA ALA A 70 -8.87 -22.34 20.41
C ALA A 70 -9.94 -21.36 20.90
N PRO A 71 -10.96 -21.02 20.09
CA PRO A 71 -12.15 -20.35 20.59
C PRO A 71 -12.76 -21.15 21.76
N PRO A 72 -13.31 -20.49 22.81
CA PRO A 72 -13.67 -19.08 22.91
C PRO A 72 -12.72 -18.28 23.84
N GLN A 73 -11.40 -18.44 23.71
CA GLN A 73 -10.46 -17.72 24.58
C GLN A 73 -10.51 -16.20 24.35
N LEU A 74 -10.50 -15.41 25.43
CA LEU A 74 -10.50 -13.94 25.35
C LEU A 74 -9.32 -13.42 24.51
N THR A 75 -8.16 -14.08 24.62
CA THR A 75 -6.95 -13.80 23.85
C THR A 75 -7.20 -13.97 22.35
N TYR A 76 -7.87 -15.05 21.93
CA TYR A 76 -8.26 -15.25 20.53
C TYR A 76 -9.08 -14.08 20.00
N HIS A 77 -10.15 -13.67 20.70
CA HIS A 77 -11.00 -12.57 20.24
C HIS A 77 -10.26 -11.24 20.14
N ARG A 78 -9.33 -10.96 21.06
CA ARG A 78 -8.48 -9.76 20.99
C ARG A 78 -7.54 -9.80 19.79
N PHE A 79 -6.91 -10.96 19.52
CA PHE A 79 -6.07 -11.14 18.34
C PHE A 79 -6.83 -10.88 17.04
N ILE A 80 -8.00 -11.51 16.89
CA ILE A 80 -8.83 -11.30 15.69
C ILE A 80 -9.22 -9.83 15.54
N GLY A 81 -9.63 -9.17 16.63
CA GLY A 81 -10.00 -7.75 16.59
C GLY A 81 -8.86 -6.83 16.13
N GLU A 82 -7.62 -7.05 16.62
CA GLU A 82 -6.49 -6.23 16.18
C GLU A 82 -6.05 -6.53 14.74
N ILE A 83 -6.10 -7.80 14.31
CA ILE A 83 -5.85 -8.17 12.91
C ILE A 83 -6.89 -7.52 11.98
N ASP A 84 -8.16 -7.52 12.36
CA ASP A 84 -9.24 -6.86 11.62
C ASP A 84 -9.02 -5.34 11.53
N ASN A 85 -8.59 -4.70 12.62
CA ASN A 85 -8.25 -3.27 12.62
C ASN A 85 -7.08 -2.97 11.65
N CYS A 86 -6.03 -3.78 11.71
CA CYS A 86 -4.89 -3.67 10.78
C CYS A 86 -5.35 -3.85 9.34
N ARG A 87 -6.23 -4.82 9.06
CA ARG A 87 -6.79 -5.07 7.73
C ARG A 87 -7.51 -3.83 7.23
N VAL A 88 -8.45 -3.29 8.01
CA VAL A 88 -9.24 -2.12 7.64
C VAL A 88 -8.31 -0.93 7.33
N LEU A 89 -7.33 -0.68 8.19
CA LEU A 89 -6.37 0.41 7.99
C LEU A 89 -5.54 0.22 6.72
N PHE A 90 -4.96 -0.97 6.53
CA PHE A 90 -4.11 -1.28 5.39
C PHE A 90 -4.85 -1.07 4.07
N PHE A 91 -6.04 -1.67 3.93
CA PHE A 91 -6.80 -1.57 2.68
C PHE A 91 -7.33 -0.17 2.42
N ARG A 92 -7.73 0.57 3.46
CA ARG A 92 -8.13 1.98 3.33
C ARG A 92 -6.99 2.84 2.76
N GLU A 93 -5.78 2.69 3.29
CA GLU A 93 -4.61 3.44 2.80
C GLU A 93 -4.19 3.01 1.40
N ALA A 94 -4.26 1.72 1.09
CA ALA A 94 -3.98 1.19 -0.24
C ALA A 94 -4.98 1.72 -1.29
N GLU A 95 -6.27 1.72 -0.98
CA GLU A 95 -7.32 2.30 -1.83
C GLU A 95 -7.11 3.79 -2.02
N SER A 96 -6.78 4.52 -0.95
CA SER A 96 -6.45 5.95 -1.03
C SER A 96 -5.31 6.25 -2.02
N ILE A 97 -4.25 5.42 -2.05
CA ILE A 97 -3.16 5.59 -3.04
C ILE A 97 -3.68 5.30 -4.45
N LEU A 98 -4.46 4.23 -4.65
CA LEU A 98 -4.98 3.86 -5.96
C LEU A 98 -5.93 4.93 -6.51
N ASP A 99 -6.75 5.53 -5.65
CA ASP A 99 -7.63 6.63 -6.01
C ASP A 99 -6.82 7.86 -6.43
N ILE A 100 -5.78 8.23 -5.67
CA ILE A 100 -4.85 9.30 -6.07
C ILE A 100 -4.28 9.00 -7.47
N ILE A 101 -3.75 7.80 -7.69
CA ILE A 101 -3.16 7.40 -8.98
C ILE A 101 -4.18 7.46 -10.12
N ASN A 102 -5.42 7.04 -9.88
CA ASN A 102 -6.47 7.02 -10.91
C ASN A 102 -7.03 8.42 -11.22
N LEU A 103 -7.01 9.34 -10.25
CA LEU A 103 -7.58 10.68 -10.40
C LEU A 103 -6.57 11.71 -10.93
N VAL A 104 -5.26 11.48 -10.74
CA VAL A 104 -4.23 12.43 -11.17
C VAL A 104 -3.82 12.21 -12.62
N THR A 105 -3.78 13.28 -13.41
CA THR A 105 -3.33 13.24 -14.80
C THR A 105 -1.81 13.34 -14.93
N GLU A 106 -1.14 13.98 -13.96
CA GLU A 106 0.30 14.21 -13.94
C GLU A 106 0.87 14.05 -12.53
N LEU A 107 2.08 13.47 -12.43
CA LEU A 107 2.75 13.28 -11.15
C LEU A 107 3.48 14.58 -10.73
N SER A 108 2.96 15.25 -9.69
CA SER A 108 3.68 16.36 -9.05
C SER A 108 4.57 15.87 -7.90
N PRO A 109 5.65 16.59 -7.53
CA PRO A 109 6.50 16.21 -6.40
C PRO A 109 5.75 16.06 -5.07
N LYS A 110 4.70 16.88 -4.87
CA LYS A 110 3.84 16.80 -3.68
C LYS A 110 3.03 15.50 -3.68
N ILE A 111 2.38 15.17 -4.80
CA ILE A 111 1.62 13.92 -4.96
C ILE A 111 2.54 12.71 -4.81
N GLU A 112 3.71 12.74 -5.43
CA GLU A 112 4.69 11.66 -5.33
C GLU A 112 5.15 11.44 -3.88
N THR A 113 5.39 12.52 -3.14
CA THR A 113 5.77 12.45 -1.72
C THR A 113 4.67 11.80 -0.88
N GLU A 114 3.41 12.17 -1.10
CA GLU A 114 2.29 11.59 -0.38
C GLU A 114 2.07 10.10 -0.72
N ILE A 115 2.20 9.72 -1.99
CA ILE A 115 2.16 8.32 -2.42
C ILE A 115 3.26 7.52 -1.71
N LYS A 116 4.50 8.02 -1.70
CA LYS A 116 5.63 7.33 -1.03
C LYS A 116 5.40 7.17 0.47
N LYS A 117 4.95 8.21 1.16
CA LYS A 117 4.64 8.14 2.60
C LYS A 117 3.60 7.07 2.91
N LYS A 118 2.53 7.00 2.12
CA LYS A 118 1.48 5.97 2.29
C LYS A 118 2.00 4.57 1.96
N ILE A 119 2.83 4.41 0.92
CA ILE A 119 3.50 3.13 0.62
C ILE A 119 4.40 2.69 1.77
N ASP A 120 5.18 3.60 2.35
CA ASP A 120 6.04 3.30 3.49
C ASP A 120 5.23 2.92 4.73
N LEU A 121 4.04 3.51 4.91
CA LEU A 121 3.09 3.07 5.93
C LEU A 121 2.58 1.64 5.67
N LEU A 122 2.17 1.32 4.43
CA LEU A 122 1.73 -0.05 4.09
C LEU A 122 2.82 -1.09 4.41
N LYS A 123 4.09 -0.79 4.07
CA LYS A 123 5.22 -1.66 4.40
C LYS A 123 5.38 -1.86 5.90
N LYS A 124 5.30 -0.79 6.70
CA LYS A 124 5.37 -0.89 8.17
C LYS A 124 4.27 -1.80 8.74
N ILE A 125 3.05 -1.73 8.20
CA ILE A 125 1.96 -2.60 8.63
C ILE A 125 2.29 -4.08 8.30
N ILE A 126 2.85 -4.36 7.12
CA ILE A 126 3.30 -5.72 6.76
C ILE A 126 4.44 -6.20 7.67
N ASP A 127 5.40 -5.33 7.99
CA ASP A 127 6.49 -5.65 8.91
C ASP A 127 5.94 -6.05 10.30
N GLN A 128 4.95 -5.32 10.82
CA GLN A 128 4.28 -5.69 12.07
C GLN A 128 3.56 -7.03 12.00
N MET A 129 2.92 -7.34 10.87
CA MET A 129 2.31 -8.67 10.65
C MET A 129 3.38 -9.76 10.65
N ASN A 130 4.55 -9.51 10.07
CA ASN A 130 5.69 -10.44 10.12
C ASN A 130 6.22 -10.62 11.54
N ASP A 131 6.36 -9.54 12.31
CA ASP A 131 6.79 -9.61 13.71
C ASP A 131 5.80 -10.44 14.54
N LEU A 132 4.50 -10.22 14.35
CA LEU A 132 3.47 -11.05 15.00
C LEU A 132 3.57 -12.53 14.61
N ILE A 133 3.82 -12.84 13.33
CA ILE A 133 4.03 -14.23 12.89
C ILE A 133 5.24 -14.84 13.61
N ASN A 134 6.37 -14.15 13.62
CA ASN A 134 7.60 -14.61 14.24
C ASN A 134 7.39 -14.89 15.74
N GLU A 135 6.72 -13.96 16.42
CA GLU A 135 6.39 -14.07 17.83
C GLU A 135 5.43 -15.23 18.11
N LEU A 136 4.42 -15.45 17.27
CA LEU A 136 3.54 -16.61 17.38
C LEU A 136 4.27 -17.94 17.16
N ILE A 137 5.29 -17.97 16.28
CA ILE A 137 6.11 -19.16 15.98
C ILE A 137 7.10 -19.47 17.10
N ILE A 138 7.90 -18.49 17.54
CA ILE A 138 8.92 -18.64 18.59
C ILE A 138 8.27 -19.19 19.86
N ASN A 139 7.11 -18.62 20.19
CA ASN A 139 6.37 -18.95 21.39
C ASN A 139 5.53 -20.25 21.30
N MET A 140 5.69 -21.07 20.25
CA MET A 140 5.17 -22.44 20.22
C MET A 140 5.99 -23.42 21.09
N GLY A 141 7.14 -22.99 21.63
CA GLY A 141 8.06 -23.80 22.44
C GLY A 141 7.79 -23.82 23.96
N ASP A 142 7.37 -22.71 24.57
CA ASP A 142 7.34 -22.54 26.04
C ASP A 142 6.04 -21.91 26.56
N LYS A 143 5.48 -22.45 27.66
CA LYS A 143 4.05 -22.29 28.03
C LYS A 143 3.66 -21.13 28.96
N GLU A 144 4.58 -20.41 29.60
CA GLU A 144 4.21 -19.39 30.62
C GLU A 144 4.81 -17.98 30.41
N GLU A 145 6.03 -17.83 29.90
CA GLU A 145 6.58 -16.50 29.52
C GLU A 145 5.92 -15.94 28.24
N SER A 146 5.31 -16.82 27.46
CA SER A 146 4.85 -16.58 26.11
C SER A 146 3.53 -15.82 25.94
N GLU A 147 2.76 -15.60 27.02
CA GLU A 147 1.55 -14.77 26.97
C GLU A 147 1.84 -13.28 27.13
N ASN A 148 2.96 -12.92 27.78
CA ASN A 148 3.29 -11.52 28.04
C ASN A 148 3.97 -10.87 26.83
N GLU A 149 4.87 -11.58 26.15
CA GLU A 149 5.53 -11.11 24.92
C GLU A 149 4.51 -10.89 23.77
N VAL A 150 3.59 -11.84 23.64
CA VAL A 150 2.51 -11.80 22.67
C VAL A 150 1.53 -10.62 22.91
N LYS A 151 1.39 -10.16 24.16
CA LYS A 151 0.62 -8.94 24.49
C LYS A 151 1.39 -7.66 24.13
N ILE A 152 2.71 -7.64 24.30
CA ILE A 152 3.54 -6.47 23.96
C ILE A 152 3.43 -6.17 22.46
N VAL A 153 3.49 -7.20 21.62
CA VAL A 153 3.40 -7.05 20.16
C VAL A 153 2.01 -6.56 19.74
N LEU A 154 0.95 -7.02 20.40
CA LEU A 154 -0.40 -6.48 20.19
C LEU A 154 -0.51 -5.00 20.55
N ASP A 155 0.10 -4.59 21.66
CA ASP A 155 0.09 -3.19 22.08
C ASP A 155 0.89 -2.32 21.09
N ASP A 156 1.99 -2.83 20.53
CA ASP A 156 2.76 -2.13 19.49
C ASP A 156 2.01 -1.99 18.16
N MET A 157 1.27 -3.03 17.74
CA MET A 157 0.37 -2.97 16.58
C MET A 157 -0.73 -1.92 16.80
N LYS A 158 -1.34 -1.92 17.98
CA LYS A 158 -2.38 -0.96 18.35
C LYS A 158 -1.85 0.48 18.38
N ASN A 159 -0.67 0.70 18.96
CA ASN A 159 -0.03 2.01 18.98
C ASN A 159 0.26 2.52 17.55
N LEU A 160 0.67 1.64 16.63
CA LEU A 160 0.87 2.03 15.24
C LEU A 160 -0.46 2.35 14.55
N ILE A 161 -1.50 1.54 14.75
CA ILE A 161 -2.86 1.82 14.26
C ILE A 161 -3.35 3.19 14.76
N ASP A 162 -3.19 3.46 16.06
CA ASP A 162 -3.64 4.70 16.69
C ASP A 162 -2.81 5.92 16.24
N SER A 163 -1.50 5.75 16.01
CA SER A 163 -0.64 6.82 15.47
C SER A 163 -1.03 7.27 14.06
N VAL A 164 -1.72 6.42 13.31
CA VAL A 164 -2.21 6.74 11.96
C VAL A 164 -3.59 7.42 12.00
N LYS A 165 -4.37 7.23 13.07
CA LYS A 165 -5.67 7.91 13.26
C LYS A 165 -5.55 9.42 13.45
N ASP A 166 -4.36 9.94 13.78
CA ASP A 166 -4.10 11.38 13.88
C ASP A 166 -3.96 12.11 12.52
N TYR A 167 -4.18 11.40 11.40
CA TYR A 167 -4.16 11.97 10.05
C TYR A 167 -5.55 12.13 9.42
N ASP A 168 -6.62 12.17 10.22
CA ASP A 168 -7.94 12.59 9.75
C ASP A 168 -7.96 14.13 9.60
N PHE A 169 -7.99 14.61 8.34
CA PHE A 169 -8.33 15.99 7.97
C PHE A 169 -9.81 16.10 7.59
#